data_AF-A0A8R2JU53-F1
#
_entry.id   AF-A0A8R2JU53-F1
#
_cell.length_a   1.000
_cell.length_b   1.000
_cell.length_c   1.000
_cell.angle_alpha   90.00
_cell.angle_beta   90.00
_cell.angle_gamma   90.00
#
_symmetry.space_group_name_H-M   'P 1'
#
loop_
_entity.id
_entity.type
_entity.pdbx_description
1 polymer ?
#
loop_
_entity_poly.entity_id
_entity_poly.type
_entity_poly.pdbx_seq_one_letter_code
_entity_poly.pdbx_strand_id
1 'polypeptide(L)'
;MAKLMIKLLKSFSKSDRIIVIGKATSPWLTAKTKLSKIFETIVFTVPDDCTIFLFLNDLLMSYPIVSRRFPITPLAKMLAGYSKQMIADIVAEVMTTERVLKIRQCPLNPVEFVPVMLKYPKQNPQQFELYKKWYDKYVSMGKRKVSEMEAKLALINKTTNKK
;
A
#
# COMPACT_ATOMS: atom_id res chain seq x y z
N MET A 1 -7.57 26.35 -9.51
CA MET A 1 -6.72 25.47 -8.66
C MET A 1 -5.48 24.93 -9.39
N ALA A 2 -5.58 23.98 -10.33
CA ALA A 2 -4.38 23.33 -10.91
C ALA A 2 -3.35 24.27 -11.59
N LYS A 3 -3.78 25.37 -12.24
CA LYS A 3 -2.88 26.36 -12.85
C LYS A 3 -2.08 27.17 -11.81
N LEU A 4 -2.67 27.46 -10.65
CA LEU A 4 -2.02 28.20 -9.57
C LEU A 4 -0.88 27.39 -8.96
N MET A 5 -1.12 26.10 -8.72
CA MET A 5 -0.11 25.18 -8.21
C MET A 5 1.11 25.07 -9.14
N ILE A 6 0.89 24.96 -10.45
CA ILE A 6 2.00 24.93 -11.43
C ILE A 6 2.79 26.26 -11.41
N LYS A 7 2.09 27.40 -11.28
CA LYS A 7 2.73 28.72 -11.23
C LYS A 7 3.58 28.88 -9.96
N LEU A 8 3.08 28.40 -8.82
CA LEU A 8 3.80 28.38 -7.54
C LEU A 8 5.00 27.42 -7.58
N LEU A 9 4.86 26.25 -8.19
CA LEU A 9 5.99 25.31 -8.31
C LEU A 9 7.09 25.84 -9.23
N LYS A 10 6.73 26.63 -10.24
CA LYS A 10 7.69 27.30 -11.14
C LYS A 10 8.37 28.51 -10.53
N SER A 11 7.87 29.08 -9.43
CA SER A 11 8.52 30.21 -8.77
C SER A 11 9.68 29.79 -7.87
N PHE A 12 9.81 28.50 -7.55
CA PHE A 12 10.95 27.99 -6.78
C PHE A 12 12.21 27.94 -7.65
N SER A 13 13.30 28.48 -7.13
CA SER A 13 14.62 28.38 -7.74
C SER A 13 15.29 27.04 -7.40
N LYS A 14 16.23 26.60 -8.24
CA LYS A 14 17.08 25.43 -7.94
C LYS A 14 18.02 25.67 -6.75
N SER A 15 18.25 26.93 -6.36
CA SER A 15 18.97 27.28 -5.12
C SER A 15 18.15 26.98 -3.87
N ASP A 16 16.82 26.89 -4.01
CA ASP A 16 15.93 26.76 -2.87
C ASP A 16 15.88 25.28 -2.49
N ARG A 17 16.32 24.95 -1.28
CA ARG A 17 16.35 23.58 -0.74
C ARG A 17 14.96 23.13 -0.30
N ILE A 18 14.03 23.04 -1.26
CA ILE A 18 12.61 22.76 -1.02
C ILE A 18 12.25 21.42 -1.68
N ILE A 19 11.57 20.55 -0.93
CA ILE A 19 10.98 19.31 -1.45
C ILE A 19 9.46 19.43 -1.40
N VAL A 20 8.80 19.14 -2.51
CA VAL A 20 7.33 19.19 -2.61
C VAL A 20 6.78 17.77 -2.61
N ILE A 21 6.00 17.46 -1.59
CA ILE A 21 5.34 16.15 -1.44
C ILE A 21 3.84 16.35 -1.67
N GLY A 22 3.29 15.62 -2.63
CA GLY A 22 1.87 15.61 -2.95
C GLY A 22 1.26 14.23 -2.77
N LYS A 23 0.00 14.17 -2.34
CA LYS A 23 -0.81 12.96 -2.31
C LYS A 23 -1.97 13.09 -3.28
N ALA A 24 -2.21 12.05 -4.09
CA ALA A 24 -3.34 11.98 -5.00
C ALA A 24 -4.13 10.69 -4.75
N THR A 25 -5.44 10.80 -4.50
CA THR A 25 -6.35 9.66 -4.32
C THR A 25 -6.98 9.19 -5.63
N SER A 26 -6.94 9.99 -6.69
CA SER A 26 -7.47 9.64 -8.01
C SER A 26 -6.63 10.26 -9.13
N PRO A 27 -5.37 9.82 -9.33
CA PRO A 27 -4.49 10.44 -10.31
C PRO A 27 -4.95 10.28 -11.76
N TRP A 28 -5.78 9.27 -12.07
CA TRP A 28 -6.37 9.08 -13.41
C TRP A 28 -7.33 10.19 -13.84
N LEU A 29 -7.93 10.92 -12.88
CA LEU A 29 -8.80 12.06 -13.17
C LEU A 29 -8.00 13.29 -13.65
N THR A 30 -6.69 13.30 -13.43
CA THR A 30 -5.85 14.41 -13.90
C THR A 30 -5.62 14.30 -15.40
N ALA A 31 -5.50 15.45 -16.07
CA ALA A 31 -5.12 15.46 -17.48
C ALA A 31 -3.78 14.74 -17.65
N LYS A 32 -3.82 13.64 -18.42
CA LYS A 32 -2.84 12.55 -18.67
C LYS A 32 -1.34 12.81 -18.51
N THR A 33 -0.87 14.05 -18.65
CA THR A 33 0.56 14.43 -18.61
C THR A 33 0.92 15.46 -17.54
N LYS A 34 -0.05 15.99 -16.80
CA LYS A 34 0.22 17.12 -15.89
C LYS A 34 0.94 16.69 -14.62
N LEU A 35 0.56 15.57 -14.00
CA LEU A 35 1.19 15.15 -12.73
C LEU A 35 2.65 14.74 -12.91
N SER A 36 2.98 13.95 -13.93
CA SER A 36 4.38 13.55 -14.20
C SER A 36 5.26 14.69 -14.73
N LYS A 37 4.67 15.80 -15.19
CA LYS A 37 5.40 17.04 -15.51
C LYS A 37 5.63 17.94 -14.30
N ILE A 38 4.85 17.74 -13.24
CA ILE A 38 4.88 18.57 -12.02
C ILE A 38 5.77 17.91 -10.97
N PHE A 39 5.61 16.61 -10.79
CA PHE A 39 6.37 15.82 -9.82
C PHE A 39 7.42 15.00 -10.56
N GLU A 40 8.68 15.18 -10.16
CA GLU A 40 9.82 14.43 -10.69
C GLU A 40 9.70 12.94 -10.33
N THR A 41 9.33 12.65 -9.07
CA THR A 41 9.15 11.29 -8.57
C THR A 41 7.70 11.03 -8.23
N ILE A 42 7.14 9.97 -8.82
CA ILE A 42 5.81 9.45 -8.48
C ILE A 42 6.02 8.08 -7.83
N VAL A 43 5.62 7.98 -6.56
CA VAL A 43 5.70 6.75 -5.79
C VAL A 43 4.32 6.12 -5.70
N PHE A 44 4.21 4.87 -6.13
CA PHE A 44 3.02 4.05 -5.96
C PHE A 44 3.43 2.76 -5.23
N THR A 45 2.91 2.59 -4.01
CA THR A 45 3.18 1.41 -3.19
C THR A 45 1.88 0.74 -2.81
N VAL A 46 1.82 -0.56 -3.04
CA VAL A 46 0.78 -1.45 -2.54
C VAL A 46 1.47 -2.28 -1.47
N PRO A 47 0.99 -2.28 -0.22
CA PRO A 47 1.62 -3.09 0.82
C PRO A 47 1.52 -4.56 0.42
N ASP A 48 2.66 -5.22 0.33
CA ASP A 48 2.75 -6.66 0.15
C ASP A 48 2.45 -7.39 1.46
N ASP A 49 2.16 -8.69 1.35
CA ASP A 49 1.82 -9.53 2.51
C ASP A 49 2.94 -9.54 3.56
N CYS A 50 4.22 -9.46 3.15
CA CYS A 50 5.34 -9.41 4.08
C CYS A 50 5.42 -8.05 4.79
N THR A 51 5.18 -6.94 4.09
CA THR A 51 5.06 -5.62 4.73
C THR A 51 3.93 -5.59 5.75
N ILE A 52 2.78 -6.20 5.45
CA ILE A 52 1.66 -6.30 6.40
C ILE A 52 2.04 -7.17 7.60
N PHE A 53 2.71 -8.31 7.35
CA PHE A 53 3.22 -9.18 8.41
C PHE A 53 4.16 -8.42 9.36
N LEU A 54 5.16 -7.72 8.82
CA LEU A 54 6.12 -6.96 9.63
C LEU A 54 5.42 -5.88 10.45
N PHE A 55 4.51 -5.14 9.82
CA PHE A 55 3.75 -4.11 10.49
C PHE A 55 2.87 -4.67 11.62
N LEU A 56 2.17 -5.78 11.38
CA LEU A 56 1.36 -6.46 12.41
C LEU A 56 2.23 -7.04 13.52
N ASN A 57 3.39 -7.59 13.17
CA ASN A 57 4.34 -8.11 14.15
C ASN A 57 4.80 -6.99 15.08
N ASP A 58 5.20 -5.84 14.55
CA ASP A 58 5.64 -4.71 15.35
C ASP A 58 4.50 -4.17 16.23
N LEU A 59 3.29 -4.06 15.68
CA LEU A 59 2.10 -3.63 16.44
C LEU A 59 1.74 -4.60 17.57
N LEU A 60 1.66 -5.90 17.29
CA LEU A 60 1.21 -6.88 18.27
C LEU A 60 2.29 -7.22 19.30
N MET A 61 3.56 -7.25 18.90
CA MET A 61 4.68 -7.50 19.82
C MET A 61 4.99 -6.28 20.70
N SER A 62 4.43 -5.10 20.40
CA SER A 62 4.44 -3.97 21.33
C SER A 62 3.68 -4.27 22.63
N TYR A 63 2.74 -5.24 22.62
CA TYR A 63 2.04 -5.72 23.80
C TYR A 63 2.83 -6.89 24.42
N PRO A 64 3.47 -6.72 25.60
CA PRO A 64 4.33 -7.76 26.18
C PRO A 64 3.59 -9.06 26.53
N ILE A 65 2.27 -8.97 26.65
CA ILE A 65 1.37 -10.07 27.01
C ILE A 65 1.07 -11.00 25.83
N VAL A 66 1.27 -10.51 24.59
CA VAL A 66 0.98 -11.28 23.38
C VAL A 66 2.05 -12.35 23.19
N SER A 67 1.61 -13.57 22.93
CA SER A 67 2.53 -14.69 22.70
C SER A 67 3.34 -14.47 21.43
N ARG A 68 4.67 -14.70 21.50
CA ARG A 68 5.55 -14.72 20.31
C ARG A 68 5.19 -15.82 19.31
N ARG A 69 4.40 -16.82 19.72
CA ARG A 69 3.89 -17.89 18.85
C ARG A 69 2.53 -17.54 18.23
N PHE A 70 2.02 -16.32 18.44
CA PHE A 70 0.79 -15.88 17.83
C PHE A 70 0.87 -16.02 16.29
N PRO A 71 -0.11 -16.65 15.64
CA PRO A 71 -0.08 -16.86 14.20
C PRO A 71 -0.38 -15.55 13.45
N ILE A 72 0.67 -14.73 13.26
CA ILE A 72 0.59 -13.44 12.55
C ILE A 72 0.35 -13.65 11.06
N THR A 73 0.94 -14.67 10.44
CA THR A 73 0.84 -14.88 8.99
C THR A 73 -0.60 -15.06 8.50
N PRO A 74 -1.46 -15.88 9.14
CA PRO A 74 -2.89 -15.93 8.81
C PRO A 74 -3.59 -14.57 8.97
N LEU A 75 -3.31 -13.83 10.04
CA LEU A 75 -3.90 -12.50 10.26
C LEU A 75 -3.49 -11.52 9.16
N ALA A 76 -2.21 -11.52 8.76
CA ALA A 76 -1.69 -10.70 7.68
C ALA A 76 -2.40 -10.99 6.35
N LYS A 77 -2.64 -12.27 6.03
CA LYS A 77 -3.40 -12.68 4.83
C LYS A 77 -4.85 -12.22 4.87
N MET A 78 -5.51 -12.27 6.03
CA MET A 78 -6.88 -11.79 6.18
C MET A 78 -6.97 -10.28 6.01
N LEU A 79 -5.96 -9.55 6.50
CA LEU A 79 -5.85 -8.10 6.41
C LEU A 79 -5.23 -7.61 5.08
N ALA A 80 -4.97 -8.51 4.12
CA ALA A 80 -4.52 -8.14 2.80
C ALA A 80 -5.57 -7.27 2.09
N GLY A 81 -5.15 -6.09 1.63
CA GLY A 81 -6.01 -5.10 0.96
C GLY A 81 -6.62 -4.03 1.88
N TYR A 82 -6.27 -4.00 3.17
CA TYR A 82 -6.53 -2.86 4.04
C TYR A 82 -5.33 -1.90 4.03
N SER A 83 -5.58 -0.61 4.27
CA SER A 83 -4.51 0.37 4.44
C SER A 83 -3.80 0.16 5.79
N LYS A 84 -2.53 0.59 5.91
CA LYS A 84 -1.79 0.50 7.18
C LYS A 84 -2.53 1.18 8.34
N GLN A 85 -3.16 2.33 8.08
CA GLN A 85 -3.95 3.02 9.11
C GLN A 85 -5.14 2.17 9.55
N MET A 86 -5.93 1.66 8.60
CA MET A 86 -7.05 0.77 8.92
C MET A 86 -6.61 -0.47 9.71
N ILE A 87 -5.45 -1.05 9.37
CA ILE A 87 -4.90 -2.18 10.13
C ILE A 87 -4.59 -1.77 11.57
N ALA A 88 -3.98 -0.61 11.79
CA ALA A 88 -3.72 -0.09 13.13
C ALA A 88 -5.01 0.14 13.91
N ASP A 89 -6.03 0.71 13.26
CA ASP A 89 -7.34 0.97 13.86
C ASP A 89 -8.05 -0.35 14.24
N ILE A 90 -8.05 -1.34 13.34
CA ILE A 90 -8.58 -2.69 13.59
C ILE A 90 -7.87 -3.34 14.79
N VAL A 91 -6.53 -3.26 14.84
CA VAL A 91 -5.76 -3.81 15.97
C VAL A 91 -6.12 -3.11 17.27
N ALA A 92 -6.23 -1.78 17.27
CA ALA A 92 -6.58 -1.01 18.46
C ALA A 92 -8.00 -1.33 18.97
N GLU A 93 -8.95 -1.54 18.06
CA GLU A 93 -10.33 -1.88 18.41
C GLU A 93 -10.47 -3.31 18.98
N VAL A 94 -9.62 -4.25 18.57
CA VAL A 94 -9.54 -5.60 19.18
C VAL A 94 -8.76 -5.56 20.50
N MET A 95 -7.63 -4.86 20.52
CA MET A 95 -6.68 -4.81 21.65
C MET A 95 -7.07 -3.76 22.69
N THR A 96 -8.32 -3.81 23.15
CA THR A 96 -8.79 -2.95 24.25
C THR A 96 -8.06 -3.30 25.56
N THR A 97 -8.04 -2.37 26.52
CA THR A 97 -7.43 -2.61 27.84
C THR A 97 -7.99 -3.87 28.52
N GLU A 98 -9.31 -4.07 28.46
CA GLU A 98 -9.96 -5.28 28.97
C GLU A 98 -9.49 -6.54 28.26
N ARG A 99 -9.37 -6.48 26.93
CA ARG A 99 -8.91 -7.62 26.14
C ARG A 99 -7.48 -7.99 26.50
N VAL A 100 -6.60 -7.00 26.62
CA VAL A 100 -5.18 -7.15 26.98
C VAL A 100 -5.02 -7.85 28.33
N LEU A 101 -5.82 -7.46 29.35
CA LEU A 101 -5.79 -8.10 30.67
C LEU A 101 -6.18 -9.58 30.63
N LYS A 102 -7.12 -9.95 29.74
CA LYS A 102 -7.60 -11.33 29.59
C LYS A 102 -6.64 -12.23 28.79
N ILE A 103 -5.65 -11.69 28.07
CA ILE A 103 -4.77 -12.49 27.18
C ILE A 103 -4.05 -13.64 27.91
N ARG A 104 -3.69 -13.47 29.19
CA ARG A 104 -3.03 -14.55 29.97
C ARG A 104 -3.91 -15.78 30.16
N GLN A 105 -5.22 -15.58 30.34
CA GLN A 105 -6.18 -16.66 30.61
C GLN A 105 -6.86 -17.15 29.32
N CYS A 106 -7.09 -16.22 28.39
CA CYS A 106 -7.71 -16.47 27.09
C CYS A 106 -6.78 -15.93 25.99
N PRO A 107 -5.91 -16.79 25.42
CA PRO A 107 -4.95 -16.39 24.40
C PRO A 107 -5.60 -15.67 23.22
N LEU A 108 -4.87 -14.74 22.61
CA LEU A 108 -5.33 -14.01 21.42
C LEU A 108 -5.45 -14.94 20.21
N ASN A 109 -6.59 -14.91 19.53
CA ASN A 109 -6.85 -15.68 18.32
C ASN A 109 -7.08 -14.75 17.11
N PRO A 110 -6.46 -14.99 15.94
CA PRO A 110 -6.70 -14.19 14.73
C PRO A 110 -8.17 -14.05 14.33
N VAL A 111 -9.02 -15.03 14.67
CA VAL A 111 -10.45 -15.00 14.34
C VAL A 111 -11.18 -13.83 15.04
N GLU A 112 -10.69 -13.37 16.18
CA GLU A 112 -11.26 -12.23 16.93
C GLU A 112 -11.20 -10.92 16.14
N PHE A 113 -10.32 -10.84 15.14
CA PHE A 113 -10.19 -9.67 14.28
C PHE A 113 -11.23 -9.64 13.16
N VAL A 114 -11.90 -10.76 12.86
CA VAL A 114 -12.88 -10.86 11.76
C VAL A 114 -14.07 -9.92 11.95
N PRO A 115 -14.75 -9.88 13.11
CA PRO A 115 -15.91 -9.01 13.28
C PRO A 115 -15.55 -7.53 13.16
N VAL A 116 -14.33 -7.16 13.58
CA VAL A 116 -13.84 -5.77 13.52
C VAL A 116 -13.47 -5.41 12.09
N MET A 117 -12.70 -6.24 11.36
CA MET A 117 -12.28 -5.92 9.99
C MET A 117 -13.46 -5.74 9.04
N LEU A 118 -14.57 -6.46 9.23
CA LEU A 118 -15.77 -6.33 8.41
C LEU A 118 -16.45 -4.95 8.51
N LYS A 119 -16.14 -4.16 9.55
CA LYS A 119 -16.61 -2.78 9.70
C LYS A 119 -15.85 -1.81 8.79
N TYR A 120 -14.66 -2.18 8.31
CA TYR A 120 -13.80 -1.33 7.51
C TYR A 120 -13.98 -1.63 6.02
N PRO A 121 -14.03 -0.62 5.15
CA PRO A 121 -14.11 -0.84 3.72
C PRO A 121 -12.78 -1.39 3.19
N LYS A 122 -12.81 -2.59 2.60
CA LYS A 122 -11.67 -3.14 1.88
C LYS A 122 -11.39 -2.32 0.62
N GLN A 123 -10.12 -2.22 0.21
CA GLN A 123 -9.75 -1.50 -1.01
C GLN A 123 -10.52 -2.03 -2.22
N ASN A 124 -11.14 -1.13 -2.99
CA ASN A 124 -11.92 -1.49 -4.17
C ASN A 124 -10.99 -2.04 -5.28
N PRO A 125 -11.18 -3.30 -5.73
CA PRO A 125 -10.38 -3.91 -6.80
C PRO A 125 -10.40 -3.10 -8.10
N GLN A 126 -11.54 -2.47 -8.43
CA GLN A 126 -11.67 -1.66 -9.64
C GLN A 126 -10.81 -0.40 -9.57
N GLN A 127 -10.75 0.24 -8.39
CA GLN A 127 -9.89 1.41 -8.19
C GLN A 127 -8.41 1.04 -8.31
N PHE A 128 -8.03 -0.12 -7.80
CA PHE A 128 -6.67 -0.64 -7.95
C PHE A 128 -6.30 -0.82 -9.43
N GLU A 129 -7.21 -1.38 -10.24
CA GLU A 129 -6.96 -1.57 -11.66
C GLU A 129 -6.83 -0.24 -12.42
N LEU A 130 -7.65 0.76 -12.09
CA LEU A 130 -7.53 2.12 -12.63
C LEU A 130 -6.18 2.75 -12.28
N TYR A 131 -5.75 2.60 -11.03
CA TYR A 131 -4.41 3.02 -10.58
C TYR A 131 -3.30 2.36 -11.38
N LYS A 132 -3.36 1.03 -11.50
CA LYS A 132 -2.34 0.23 -12.20
C LYS A 132 -2.25 0.64 -13.67
N LYS A 133 -3.38 0.71 -14.38
CA LYS A 133 -3.45 1.17 -15.78
C LYS A 133 -2.88 2.57 -15.95
N TRP A 134 -3.17 3.48 -15.03
CA TRP A 134 -2.61 4.83 -15.05
C TRP A 134 -1.10 4.84 -14.81
N TYR A 135 -0.63 4.10 -13.81
CA TYR A 135 0.78 4.02 -13.43
C TYR A 135 1.62 3.45 -14.58
N ASP A 136 1.20 2.31 -15.13
CA ASP A 136 1.87 1.63 -16.24
C ASP A 136 1.93 2.50 -17.51
N LYS A 137 0.90 3.32 -17.75
CA LYS A 137 0.80 4.16 -18.96
C LYS A 137 1.49 5.51 -18.84
N TYR A 138 1.52 6.15 -17.67
CA TYR A 138 1.94 7.55 -17.54
C TYR A 138 3.16 7.77 -16.65
N VAL A 139 3.53 6.82 -15.81
CA VAL A 139 4.71 6.91 -14.94
C VAL A 139 5.88 6.19 -15.61
N SER A 140 7.04 6.84 -15.69
CA SER A 140 8.26 6.30 -16.33
C SER A 140 8.65 4.93 -15.76
N MET A 141 8.62 4.79 -14.44
CA MET A 141 8.89 3.53 -13.74
C MET A 141 7.86 2.44 -14.06
N GLY A 142 6.59 2.79 -14.25
CA GLY A 142 5.56 1.84 -14.69
C GLY A 142 5.84 1.34 -16.10
N LYS A 143 6.06 2.25 -17.04
CA LYS A 143 6.42 1.93 -18.44
C LYS A 143 7.63 1.01 -18.53
N ARG A 144 8.69 1.31 -17.76
CA ARG A 144 9.90 0.49 -17.71
C ARG A 144 9.60 -0.94 -17.26
N LYS A 145 8.84 -1.10 -16.17
CA LYS A 145 8.44 -2.42 -15.65
C LYS A 145 7.62 -3.23 -16.65
N VAL A 146 6.70 -2.58 -17.37
CA VAL A 146 5.90 -3.23 -18.42
C VAL A 146 6.80 -3.72 -19.56
N SER A 147 7.69 -2.86 -20.07
CA SER A 147 8.61 -3.23 -21.14
C SER A 147 9.55 -4.38 -20.74
N GLU A 148 10.07 -4.36 -19.51
CA GLU A 148 10.88 -5.46 -18.97
C GLU A 148 10.11 -6.78 -18.87
N MET A 149 8.83 -6.71 -18.51
CA MET A 149 7.96 -7.88 -18.43
C MET A 149 7.68 -8.47 -19.82
N GLU A 150 7.37 -7.62 -20.80
CA GLU A 150 7.15 -8.02 -22.20
C GLU A 150 8.41 -8.66 -22.80
N ALA A 151 9.59 -8.08 -22.54
CA ALA A 151 10.86 -8.64 -22.98
C ALA A 151 11.14 -10.03 -22.38
N LYS A 152 10.84 -10.24 -21.09
CA LYS A 152 10.95 -11.55 -20.42
C LYS A 152 9.99 -12.57 -21.02
N LEU A 153 8.74 -12.19 -21.27
CA LEU A 153 7.74 -13.07 -21.89
C LEU A 153 8.14 -13.48 -23.31
N ALA A 154 8.68 -12.55 -24.11
CA ALA A 154 9.20 -12.86 -25.44
C ALA A 154 10.38 -13.85 -25.40
N LEU A 155 11.23 -13.76 -24.37
CA LEU A 155 12.34 -14.70 -24.17
C LEU A 155 11.83 -16.11 -23.81
N ILE A 156 10.85 -16.19 -22.90
CA ILE A 156 10.23 -17.46 -22.50
C ILE A 156 9.60 -18.16 -23.71
N ASN A 157 8.80 -17.43 -24.51
CA ASN A 157 8.13 -17.97 -25.69
C ASN A 157 9.11 -18.48 -26.76
N LYS A 158 10.26 -17.82 -26.93
CA LYS A 158 11.34 -18.30 -27.81
C LYS A 158 12.01 -19.58 -27.30
N THR A 159 11.98 -19.81 -25.99
CA THR A 159 12.60 -20.98 -25.36
C THR A 159 11.67 -22.20 -25.39
N THR A 160 10.35 -21.99 -25.27
CA THR A 160 9.34 -23.05 -25.41
C THR A 160 9.13 -23.51 -26.85
N ASN A 161 9.21 -22.63 -27.85
CA ASN A 161 9.12 -23.03 -29.27
C ASN A 161 10.38 -23.71 -29.83
N LYS A 162 11.45 -23.83 -29.05
CA LYS A 162 12.70 -24.52 -29.42
C LYS A 162 12.82 -25.94 -28.84
N LYS A 163 11.84 -26.37 -28.04
CA LYS A 163 11.68 -27.74 -27.56
C LYS A 163 10.51 -28.39 -28.27
#